data_AF-A0A376LKE4-F1
#
_entry.id   AF-A0A376LKE4-F1
#
_cell.length_a   1.000
_cell.length_b   1.000
_cell.length_c   1.000
_cell.angle_alpha   90.00
_cell.angle_beta   90.00
_cell.angle_gamma   90.00
#
_symmetry.space_group_name_H-M   'P 1'
#
loop_
_entity.id
_entity.type
_entity.pdbx_description
1 polymer ?
#
loop_
_entity_poly.entity_id
_entity_poly.type
_entity_poly.pdbx_seq_one_letter_code
_entity_poly.pdbx_strand_id
1 'polypeptide(L)' 'MTTHLVWFRQDLRQHDNLALAAACRNSSVRVLALYIATPRPVGGA' A
#
# COMPACT_ATOMS: atom_id res chain seq x y z
N MET A 1 -15.27 -10.72 7.67
CA MET A 1 -14.74 -10.41 6.33
C MET A 1 -13.45 -9.63 6.51
N THR A 2 -12.31 -10.18 6.12
CA THR A 2 -10.98 -9.59 6.38
C THR A 2 -10.56 -8.70 5.21
N THR A 3 -9.96 -7.55 5.52
CA THR A 3 -9.43 -6.62 4.51
C THR A 3 -7.97 -6.32 4.78
N HIS A 4 -7.11 -6.47 3.77
CA HIS A 4 -5.73 -6.03 3.81
C HIS A 4 -5.60 -4.65 3.15
N LEU A 5 -5.00 -3.70 3.86
CA LEU A 5 -4.69 -2.37 3.34
C LEU A 5 -3.19 -2.30 3.00
N VAL A 6 -2.87 -2.06 1.73
CA VAL A 6 -1.49 -1.85 1.26
C VAL A 6 -1.28 -0.35 1.10
N TRP A 7 -0.44 0.23 1.96
CA TRP A 7 -0.08 1.64 1.87
C TRP A 7 1.16 1.82 1.02
N PHE A 8 0.95 2.27 -0.20
CA PHE A 8 2.00 2.67 -1.11
C PHE A 8 2.57 4.03 -0.68
N ARG A 9 3.89 4.08 -0.54
CA ARG A 9 4.66 5.30 -0.28
C ARG A 9 5.58 5.59 -1.46
N GLN A 10 6.87 5.32 -1.36
CA GLN A 10 7.81 5.53 -2.48
C GLN A 10 7.84 4.37 -3.48
N ASP A 11 7.02 3.35 -3.28
CA ASP A 11 7.09 2.07 -3.98
C ASP A 11 5.87 1.87 -4.90
N LEU A 12 5.69 2.73 -5.89
CA LEU A 12 4.57 2.66 -6.85
C LEU A 12 4.79 1.61 -7.94
N ARG A 13 5.15 0.38 -7.55
CA ARG A 13 5.29 -0.76 -8.46
C ARG A 13 4.54 -1.99 -7.95
N GLN A 14 4.08 -2.80 -8.90
CA GLN A 14 3.47 -4.10 -8.63
C GLN A 14 4.52 -5.21 -8.54
N HIS A 15 5.52 -5.17 -9.43
CA HIS A 15 6.58 -6.17 -9.48
C HIS A 15 7.55 -5.98 -8.32
N ASP A 16 7.96 -7.09 -7.72
CA ASP A 16 8.90 -7.11 -6.60
C ASP A 16 8.52 -6.15 -5.45
N ASN A 17 7.22 -6.15 -5.10
CA ASN A 17 6.68 -5.42 -3.96
C ASN A 17 6.25 -6.43 -2.90
N LEU A 18 7.09 -6.63 -1.89
CA LEU A 18 6.87 -7.62 -0.83
C LEU A 18 5.60 -7.36 -0.02
N ALA A 19 5.25 -6.10 0.20
CA ALA A 19 4.04 -5.73 0.94
C ALA A 19 2.77 -6.09 0.15
N LEU A 20 2.76 -5.79 -1.15
CA LEU A 20 1.67 -6.18 -2.04
C LEU A 20 1.56 -7.71 -2.17
N ALA A 21 2.69 -8.38 -2.41
CA ALA A 21 2.72 -9.84 -2.51
C ALA A 21 2.20 -10.49 -1.22
N ALA A 22 2.57 -9.95 -0.06
CA ALA A 22 2.08 -10.42 1.23
C ALA A 22 0.57 -10.26 1.41
N ALA A 23 0.04 -9.10 1.02
CA ALA A 23 -1.38 -8.82 1.11
C ALA A 23 -2.22 -9.75 0.22
N CYS A 24 -1.70 -10.13 -0.96
CA CYS A 24 -2.39 -10.98 -1.93
C CYS A 24 -2.26 -12.50 -1.64
N ARG A 25 -1.54 -12.94 -0.60
CA ARG A 25 -1.34 -14.38 -0.31
C ARG A 25 -2.63 -15.16 -0.02
N ASN A 26 -3.68 -14.49 0.45
CA ASN A 26 -4.97 -15.11 0.71
C ASN A 26 -5.98 -14.66 -0.35
N SER A 27 -6.53 -15.59 -1.13
CA SER A 27 -7.50 -15.29 -2.18
C SER A 27 -8.91 -14.97 -1.67
N SER A 28 -9.19 -15.27 -0.39
CA SER A 28 -10.50 -15.07 0.24
C SER A 28 -10.63 -13.73 0.97
N VAL A 29 -9.62 -12.85 0.90
CA VAL A 29 -9.65 -11.52 1.53
C VAL A 29 -9.77 -10.42 0.50
N ARG A 30 -10.34 -9.29 0.92
CA ARG A 30 -10.36 -8.07 0.10
C ARG A 30 -9.04 -7.33 0.27
N VAL A 31 -8.41 -6.93 -0.83
CA VAL A 31 -7.18 -6.13 -0.81
C VAL A 31 -7.50 -4.72 -1.31
N LEU A 32 -7.06 -3.70 -0.58
CA LEU A 32 -7.18 -2.29 -0.96
C LEU A 32 -5.81 -1.64 -1.00
N ALA A 33 -5.54 -0.90 -2.08
CA ALA A 33 -4.35 -0.08 -2.23
C ALA A 33 -4.65 1.37 -1.82
N LEU A 34 -3.79 1.96 -1.01
CA LEU A 34 -3.86 3.37 -0.60
C LEU A 34 -2.55 4.06 -0.93
N TYR A 35 -2.64 5.27 -1.50
CA TYR A 35 -1.52 6.18 -1.62
C TYR A 35 -1.97 7.55 -1.09
N ILE A 36 -1.14 8.19 -0.26
CA ILE A 36 -1.40 9.52 0.27
C ILE A 36 -0.30 10.44 -0.24
N ALA A 37 -0.65 11.35 -1.15
CA ALA A 37 0.24 12.42 -1.55
C ALA A 37 0.37 13.40 -0.39
N THR A 38 1.61 13.65 0.07
CA THR A 38 1.93 14.69 1.06
C THR A 38 2.62 15.86 0.35
N PRO A 39 1.86 16.76 -0.31
CA PRO A 39 2.43 17.84 -1.13
C PRO A 39 3.25 18.85 -0.30
N ARG A 40 3.01 18.93 1.01
CA ARG A 40 3.87 19.63 1.98
C ARG A 40 4.47 18.59 2.93
N PRO A 41 5.81 18.47 3.03
CA PRO A 41 6.43 17.67 4.07
C PRO A 41 6.04 18.21 5.45
N VAL A 42 5.74 17.33 6.40
CA VAL A 42 5.61 17.73 7.81
C VAL A 42 6.99 18.22 8.24
N GLY A 43 7.16 19.54 8.40
CA GLY A 43 8.42 20.20 8.76
C GLY A 43 8.94 21.26 7.76
N GLY A 44 8.21 21.58 6.69
CA GLY A 44 8.60 22.67 5.77
C GLY A 44 8.08 24.04 6.22
N ALA A 45 8.98 24.88 6.74
CA ALA A 45 8.77 26.17 7.43
C ALA A 45 8.39 26.02 8.91
#